data_AF-A0A6J1PS00-F1
#
_entry.id   AF-A0A6J1PS00-F1
#
_cell.length_a   1.000
_cell.length_b   1.000
_cell.length_c   1.000
_cell.angle_alpha   90.00
_cell.angle_beta   90.00
_cell.angle_gamma   90.00
#
_symmetry.space_group_name_H-M   'P 1'
#
loop_
_entity.id
_entity.type
_entity.pdbx_description
1 polymer ?
#
loop_
_entity_poly.entity_id
_entity_poly.type
_entity_poly.pdbx_seq_one_letter_code
_entity_poly.pdbx_strand_id
1 'polypeptide(L)'
;MLDADVFLTNPSTIRNLVHKGHTVVAPLLRSDGMYSNFWAGMTAEHYYLRTELYEPILFREKIGCHDVPMIHSAVFIDLRRRYSDRLTYKAEKLTGYDGPVDDIITFAIGANKSDVPLFVCNDDVYGFVMVPLENDETIAEDMQRLTNTKVEMLSFSDYLPLSDDLKEFVMYPEKDTLGLDHIYMINLLRRPKRRKRMQRLFEELGIRAEIIDAVDGRNLHKEEK
;
A
#
# COMPACT_ATOMS: atom_id res chain seq x y z
N MET A 1 14.94 -5.90 1.58
CA MET A 1 13.93 -6.82 2.15
C MET A 1 12.60 -6.48 1.55
N LEU A 2 11.80 -7.49 1.20
CA LEU A 2 10.46 -7.33 0.67
C LEU A 2 9.61 -8.48 1.22
N ASP A 3 8.58 -8.15 1.97
CA ASP A 3 7.65 -9.12 2.54
C ASP A 3 6.65 -9.57 1.46
N ALA A 4 6.06 -10.75 1.65
CA ALA A 4 5.23 -11.40 0.64
C ALA A 4 3.87 -10.74 0.43
N ASP A 5 3.44 -9.91 1.37
CA ASP A 5 2.18 -9.15 1.39
C ASP A 5 2.32 -7.75 0.78
N VAL A 6 3.47 -7.44 0.17
CA VAL A 6 3.74 -6.17 -0.50
C VAL A 6 3.46 -6.22 -1.99
N PHE A 7 2.70 -5.23 -2.46
CA PHE A 7 2.37 -5.03 -3.87
C PHE A 7 3.07 -3.77 -4.42
N LEU A 8 4.29 -3.92 -4.93
CA LEU A 8 4.98 -2.85 -5.64
C LEU A 8 4.37 -2.66 -7.04
N THR A 9 3.55 -1.62 -7.19
CA THR A 9 2.88 -1.30 -8.47
C THR A 9 3.71 -0.40 -9.35
N ASN A 10 4.72 0.27 -8.79
CA ASN A 10 5.61 1.14 -9.53
C ASN A 10 6.89 0.41 -9.94
N PRO A 11 7.12 0.15 -11.24
CA PRO A 11 8.30 -0.57 -11.72
C PRO A 11 9.60 0.22 -11.54
N SER A 12 9.51 1.53 -11.27
CA SER A 12 10.69 2.36 -11.00
C SER A 12 11.08 2.39 -9.52
N THR A 13 10.36 1.70 -8.63
CA THR A 13 10.56 1.78 -7.16
C THR A 13 12.04 1.64 -6.76
N ILE A 14 12.70 0.55 -7.13
CA ILE A 14 14.11 0.30 -6.74
C ILE A 14 15.02 1.43 -7.25
N ARG A 15 14.87 1.82 -8.52
CA ARG A 15 15.65 2.91 -9.12
C ARG A 15 15.41 4.23 -8.39
N ASN A 16 14.18 4.53 -8.03
CA ASN A 16 13.82 5.75 -7.32
C ASN A 16 14.45 5.77 -5.91
N LEU A 17 14.39 4.65 -5.19
CA LEU A 17 14.99 4.49 -3.85
C LEU A 17 16.53 4.62 -3.89
N VAL A 18 17.18 4.03 -4.89
CA VAL A 18 18.64 4.19 -5.11
C VAL A 18 19.02 5.67 -5.27
N HIS A 19 18.24 6.42 -6.05
CA HIS A 19 18.50 7.86 -6.28
C HIS A 19 18.27 8.73 -5.04
N LYS A 20 17.57 8.24 -4.00
CA LYS A 20 17.42 8.99 -2.75
C LYS A 20 18.73 9.13 -1.98
N GLY A 21 19.66 8.19 -2.15
CA GLY A 21 20.96 8.25 -1.50
C GLY A 21 20.90 8.14 0.03
N HIS A 22 19.87 7.52 0.59
CA HIS A 22 19.79 7.17 2.01
C HIS A 22 20.44 5.80 2.27
N THR A 23 20.96 5.58 3.49
CA THR A 23 21.50 4.27 3.90
C THR A 23 20.38 3.24 4.02
N VAL A 24 19.25 3.64 4.61
CA VAL A 24 18.06 2.82 4.79
C VAL A 24 16.85 3.64 4.37
N VAL A 25 16.04 3.10 3.46
CA VAL A 25 14.85 3.80 2.96
C VAL A 25 13.76 2.81 2.55
N ALA A 26 12.52 3.15 2.86
CA ALA A 26 11.32 2.44 2.42
C ALA A 26 10.52 3.32 1.45
N PRO A 27 9.89 2.72 0.43
CA PRO A 27 8.76 3.36 -0.23
C PRO A 27 7.56 3.36 0.71
N LEU A 28 6.78 4.44 0.73
CA LEU A 28 5.48 4.44 1.40
C LEU A 28 4.57 3.42 0.70
N LEU A 29 4.10 2.44 1.45
CA LEU A 29 3.10 1.46 1.04
C LEU A 29 1.79 1.77 1.75
N ARG A 30 0.74 2.02 0.97
CA ARG A 30 -0.61 2.25 1.51
C ARG A 30 -1.35 0.93 1.71
N SER A 31 -2.21 0.88 2.69
CA SER A 31 -3.21 -0.18 2.83
C SER A 31 -4.61 0.39 2.69
N ASP A 32 -5.62 -0.46 2.88
CA ASP A 32 -6.97 -0.02 3.17
C ASP A 32 -6.99 0.74 4.50
N GLY A 33 -7.64 1.91 4.51
CA GLY A 33 -7.71 2.79 5.67
C GLY A 33 -6.38 3.44 6.07
N MET A 34 -6.03 3.33 7.36
CA MET A 34 -4.94 4.10 7.98
C MET A 34 -3.64 3.32 8.19
N TYR A 35 -3.62 2.03 7.88
CA TYR A 35 -2.44 1.18 8.04
C TYR A 35 -1.44 1.44 6.91
N SER A 36 -0.14 1.43 7.23
CA SER A 36 0.95 1.56 6.27
C SER A 36 2.26 1.05 6.87
N ASN A 37 3.31 1.01 6.06
CA ASN A 37 4.56 0.37 6.40
C ASN A 37 5.57 1.23 7.20
N PHE A 38 5.09 2.21 7.97
CA PHE A 38 5.94 3.08 8.79
C PHE A 38 5.22 3.56 10.04
N TRP A 39 5.98 3.94 11.07
CA TRP A 39 5.46 4.63 12.25
C TRP A 39 6.01 6.05 12.33
N ALA A 40 5.16 7.03 12.62
CA ALA A 40 5.56 8.43 12.77
C ALA A 40 5.99 8.80 14.20
N GLY A 41 5.96 7.83 15.12
CA GLY A 41 6.31 7.98 16.52
C GLY A 41 6.44 6.62 17.19
N MET A 42 7.19 6.59 18.29
CA MET A 42 7.31 5.43 19.18
C MET A 42 7.18 5.87 20.64
N THR A 43 6.58 5.02 21.48
CA THR A 43 6.55 5.24 22.94
C THR A 43 7.92 4.96 23.57
N ALA A 44 8.06 5.26 24.87
CA ALA A 44 9.27 4.90 25.62
C ALA A 44 9.51 3.38 25.65
N GLU A 45 8.44 2.59 25.59
CA GLU A 45 8.43 1.12 25.52
C GLU A 45 8.56 0.60 24.08
N HIS A 46 8.86 1.47 23.12
CA HIS A 46 9.13 1.14 21.71
C HIS A 46 7.92 0.65 20.90
N TYR A 47 6.69 0.93 21.34
CA TYR A 47 5.49 0.61 20.56
C TYR A 47 5.01 1.78 19.72
N TYR A 48 4.13 1.49 18.76
CA TYR A 48 3.52 2.47 17.89
C TYR A 48 2.93 3.66 18.66
N LEU A 49 3.28 4.87 18.23
CA LEU A 49 2.65 6.10 18.69
C LEU A 49 2.18 6.90 17.47
N ARG A 50 0.86 7.13 17.36
CA ARG A 50 0.32 8.03 16.34
C ARG A 50 0.69 9.48 16.69
N THR A 51 1.29 10.17 15.73
CA THR A 51 1.65 11.59 15.83
C THR A 51 0.96 12.39 14.73
N GLU A 52 0.94 13.72 14.87
CA GLU A 52 0.39 14.65 13.87
C GLU A 52 1.11 14.57 12.51
N LEU A 53 2.31 13.97 12.47
CA LEU A 53 3.06 13.77 11.23
C LEU A 53 2.53 12.61 10.39
N TYR A 54 1.77 11.68 10.99
CA TYR A 54 1.39 10.44 10.32
C TYR A 54 0.50 10.67 9.10
N GLU A 55 -0.63 11.36 9.28
CA GLU A 55 -1.62 11.55 8.21
C GLU A 55 -1.06 12.41 7.06
N PRO A 56 -0.35 13.51 7.31
CA PRO A 56 0.26 14.30 6.23
C PRO A 56 1.26 13.49 5.39
N ILE A 57 1.97 12.53 6.00
CA ILE A 57 2.86 11.61 5.27
C ILE A 57 2.03 10.57 4.50
N LEU A 58 1.09 9.89 5.16
CA LEU A 58 0.27 8.83 4.56
C LEU A 58 -0.53 9.33 3.33
N PHE A 59 -1.21 10.48 3.49
CA PHE A 59 -2.04 11.06 2.45
C PHE A 59 -1.29 11.93 1.45
N ARG A 60 0.05 11.99 1.58
CA ARG A 60 0.94 12.75 0.68
C ARG A 60 0.61 14.25 0.66
N GLU A 61 0.14 14.80 1.77
CA GLU A 61 0.00 16.25 1.96
C GLU A 61 1.38 16.90 2.15
N LYS A 62 2.29 16.17 2.81
CA LYS A 62 3.71 16.51 2.89
C LYS A 62 4.53 15.52 2.06
N ILE A 63 4.86 15.93 0.84
CA ILE A 63 5.59 15.08 -0.11
C ILE A 63 7.10 15.16 0.13
N GLY A 64 7.78 14.00 0.17
CA GLY A 64 9.23 13.91 0.32
C GLY A 64 9.69 12.56 0.89
N CYS A 65 10.91 12.53 1.41
CA CYS A 65 11.41 11.46 2.26
C CYS A 65 11.48 11.96 3.70
N HIS A 66 10.88 11.22 4.62
CA HIS A 66 10.69 11.63 6.01
C HIS A 66 11.49 10.71 6.91
N ASP A 67 12.29 11.29 7.80
CA ASP A 67 12.96 10.56 8.88
C ASP A 67 11.89 10.13 9.90
N VAL A 68 11.79 8.82 10.11
CA VAL A 68 10.75 8.19 10.92
C VAL A 68 11.39 7.16 11.83
N PRO A 69 10.86 6.94 13.04
CA PRO A 69 11.49 6.02 13.99
C PRO A 69 11.44 4.55 13.54
N MET A 70 10.54 4.18 12.61
CA MET A 70 10.37 2.79 12.18
C MET A 70 9.78 2.70 10.77
N ILE A 71 10.31 1.75 9.99
CA ILE A 71 9.81 1.32 8.68
C ILE A 71 9.82 -0.21 8.61
N HIS A 72 8.92 -0.81 7.84
CA HIS A 72 8.85 -2.26 7.66
C HIS A 72 8.35 -2.67 6.25
N SER A 73 8.18 -3.97 6.04
CA SER A 73 7.65 -4.65 4.84
C SER A 73 8.40 -4.48 3.52
N ALA A 74 8.87 -3.29 3.17
CA ALA A 74 9.72 -3.04 2.02
C ALA A 74 10.83 -2.07 2.40
N VAL A 75 12.05 -2.59 2.52
CA VAL A 75 13.21 -1.81 2.98
C VAL A 75 14.37 -1.99 2.00
N PHE A 76 14.84 -0.87 1.47
CA PHE A 76 16.07 -0.77 0.70
C PHE A 76 17.23 -0.36 1.61
N ILE A 77 18.33 -1.12 1.57
CA ILE A 77 19.52 -0.88 2.37
C ILE A 77 20.73 -0.78 1.43
N ASP A 78 21.47 0.32 1.52
CA ASP A 78 22.73 0.50 0.79
C ASP A 78 23.89 -0.19 1.51
N LEU A 79 24.16 -1.43 1.12
CA LEU A 79 25.23 -2.27 1.71
C LEU A 79 26.66 -1.76 1.42
N ARG A 80 26.83 -0.72 0.60
CA ARG A 80 28.16 -0.11 0.36
C ARG A 80 28.59 0.79 1.52
N ARG A 81 27.68 1.13 2.44
CA ARG A 81 27.93 2.03 3.57
C ARG A 81 28.28 1.22 4.80
N ARG A 82 29.44 1.45 5.41
CA ARG A 82 29.90 0.69 6.60
C ARG A 82 28.89 0.58 7.74
N TYR A 83 28.00 1.57 7.90
CA TYR A 83 26.98 1.53 8.95
C TYR A 83 25.90 0.46 8.71
N SER A 84 25.72 -0.03 7.47
CA SER A 84 24.77 -1.12 7.18
C SER A 84 25.14 -2.44 7.85
N ASP A 85 26.44 -2.65 8.13
CA ASP A 85 26.93 -3.86 8.79
C ASP A 85 26.43 -3.99 10.23
N ARG A 86 25.92 -2.90 10.82
CA ARG A 86 25.37 -2.85 12.18
C ARG A 86 23.86 -3.14 12.23
N LEU A 87 23.19 -3.16 11.08
CA LEU A 87 21.75 -3.40 11.00
C LEU A 87 21.44 -4.88 11.21
N THR A 88 20.44 -5.17 12.04
CA THR A 88 20.06 -6.54 12.39
C THR A 88 18.61 -6.62 12.85
N TYR A 89 17.94 -7.71 12.48
CA TYR A 89 16.60 -8.08 12.97
C TYR A 89 16.66 -8.96 14.23
N LYS A 90 17.87 -9.27 14.70
CA LYS A 90 18.14 -10.21 15.79
C LYS A 90 18.51 -9.46 17.08
N ALA A 91 17.67 -9.58 18.10
CA ALA A 91 17.84 -8.89 19.38
C ALA A 91 19.13 -9.33 20.09
N GLU A 92 19.51 -10.60 19.97
CA GLU A 92 20.73 -11.15 20.57
C GLU A 92 22.03 -10.57 19.97
N LYS A 93 21.95 -9.90 18.82
CA LYS A 93 23.10 -9.20 18.21
C LYS A 93 23.23 -7.75 18.68
N LEU A 94 22.24 -7.22 19.40
CA LEU A 94 22.24 -5.84 19.90
C LEU A 94 22.73 -5.80 21.34
N THR A 95 23.72 -4.94 21.61
CA THR A 95 24.21 -4.75 22.98
C THR A 95 23.18 -3.99 23.82
N GLY A 96 22.82 -4.57 24.97
CA GLY A 96 21.88 -3.96 25.92
C GLY A 96 20.49 -3.75 25.35
N TYR A 97 19.97 -4.71 24.57
CA TYR A 97 18.59 -4.67 24.09
C TYR A 97 17.60 -4.96 25.21
N ASP A 98 16.69 -4.03 25.43
CA ASP A 98 15.63 -4.03 26.45
C ASP A 98 14.23 -3.87 25.83
N GLY A 99 14.14 -3.89 24.49
CA GLY A 99 12.89 -3.81 23.76
C GLY A 99 12.11 -5.13 23.72
N PRO A 100 10.91 -5.12 23.11
CA PRO A 100 10.08 -6.31 22.98
C PRO A 100 10.67 -7.35 22.02
N VAL A 101 10.17 -8.59 22.10
CA VAL A 101 10.52 -9.67 21.17
C VAL A 101 9.72 -9.48 19.88
N ASP A 102 10.23 -8.61 19.02
CA ASP A 102 9.63 -8.23 17.74
C ASP A 102 10.77 -7.78 16.81
N ASP A 103 10.85 -8.36 15.62
CA ASP A 103 11.98 -8.20 14.71
C ASP A 103 11.99 -6.84 14.01
N ILE A 104 10.82 -6.28 13.69
CA ILE A 104 10.69 -4.95 13.08
C ILE A 104 11.05 -3.84 14.08
N ILE A 105 10.66 -3.98 15.35
CA ILE A 105 11.06 -3.10 16.45
C ILE A 105 12.57 -3.28 16.73
N THR A 106 13.06 -4.53 16.74
CA THR A 106 14.49 -4.83 16.91
C THR A 106 15.31 -4.12 15.84
N PHE A 107 14.89 -4.17 14.58
CA PHE A 107 15.56 -3.50 13.48
C PHE A 107 15.59 -1.98 13.66
N ALA A 108 14.45 -1.38 14.03
CA ALA A 108 14.35 0.06 14.28
C ALA A 108 15.27 0.53 15.42
N ILE A 109 15.23 -0.17 16.55
CA ILE A 109 16.10 0.13 17.70
C ILE A 109 17.57 -0.07 17.33
N GLY A 110 17.90 -1.14 16.60
CA GLY A 110 19.26 -1.42 16.14
C GLY A 110 19.81 -0.34 15.21
N ALA A 111 18.98 0.17 14.29
CA ALA A 111 19.32 1.28 13.41
C ALA A 111 19.56 2.56 14.21
N ASN A 112 18.66 2.91 15.13
CA ASN A 112 18.79 4.09 15.98
C ASN A 112 20.04 4.02 16.89
N LYS A 113 20.31 2.88 17.54
CA LYS A 113 21.54 2.65 18.33
C LYS A 113 22.82 2.73 17.50
N SER A 114 22.72 2.60 16.18
CA SER A 114 23.85 2.66 15.25
C SER A 114 23.97 4.01 14.54
N ASP A 115 23.17 5.01 14.93
CA ASP A 115 23.04 6.32 14.29
C ASP A 115 22.69 6.22 12.79
N VAL A 116 21.87 5.22 12.43
CA VAL A 116 21.37 5.01 11.07
C VAL A 116 19.92 5.47 10.99
N PRO A 117 19.64 6.66 10.40
CA PRO A 117 18.27 7.14 10.24
C PRO A 117 17.48 6.25 9.26
N LEU A 118 16.17 6.16 9.50
CA LEU A 118 15.23 5.39 8.70
C LEU A 118 14.31 6.36 7.95
N PHE A 119 14.27 6.23 6.62
CA PHE A 119 13.46 7.12 5.80
C PHE A 119 12.27 6.39 5.17
N VAL A 120 11.10 7.02 5.16
CA VAL A 120 9.98 6.63 4.30
C VAL A 120 9.75 7.70 3.23
N CYS A 121 9.70 7.31 1.96
CA CYS A 121 9.50 8.23 0.83
C CYS A 121 8.10 8.10 0.24
N ASN A 122 7.40 9.22 0.09
CA ASN A 122 6.02 9.29 -0.44
C ASN A 122 5.90 10.19 -1.68
N ASP A 123 7.01 10.45 -2.37
CA ASP A 123 7.06 11.31 -3.55
C ASP A 123 6.48 10.70 -4.82
N ASP A 124 6.29 9.39 -4.83
CA ASP A 124 5.56 8.67 -5.86
C ASP A 124 4.56 7.70 -5.21
N VAL A 125 3.62 7.18 -5.99
CA VAL A 125 2.79 6.04 -5.57
C VAL A 125 3.61 4.79 -5.86
N TYR A 126 4.26 4.25 -4.83
CA TYR A 126 5.18 3.13 -4.98
C TYR A 126 4.49 1.77 -4.96
N GLY A 127 3.52 1.59 -4.07
CA GLY A 127 2.87 0.32 -3.88
C GLY A 127 1.95 0.30 -2.67
N PHE A 128 1.51 -0.92 -2.34
CA PHE A 128 0.52 -1.19 -1.31
C PHE A 128 0.97 -2.37 -0.45
N VAL A 129 0.37 -2.51 0.73
CA VAL A 129 0.59 -3.64 1.66
C VAL A 129 -0.75 -4.07 2.23
N MET A 130 -0.91 -5.35 2.53
CA MET A 130 -2.10 -5.83 3.24
C MET A 130 -2.03 -5.49 4.73
N VAL A 131 -3.19 -5.43 5.39
CA VAL A 131 -3.23 -5.35 6.86
C VAL A 131 -2.96 -6.77 7.41
N PRO A 132 -2.00 -6.97 8.32
CA PRO A 132 -1.71 -8.27 8.93
C PRO A 132 -2.91 -8.83 9.69
N LEU A 133 -3.18 -10.13 9.56
CA LEU A 133 -4.24 -10.81 10.30
C LEU A 133 -3.97 -10.83 11.81
N GLU A 134 -5.04 -10.72 12.58
CA GLU A 134 -5.08 -11.07 13.99
C GLU A 134 -5.16 -12.59 14.17
N ASN A 135 -4.81 -13.08 15.36
CA ASN A 135 -4.67 -14.52 15.63
C ASN A 135 -5.96 -15.33 15.46
N ASP A 136 -7.12 -14.69 15.56
CA ASP A 136 -8.44 -15.30 15.45
C ASP A 136 -9.07 -15.16 14.06
N GLU A 137 -8.41 -14.47 13.13
CA GLU A 137 -8.90 -14.27 11.78
C GLU A 137 -8.54 -15.42 10.83
N THR A 138 -9.38 -15.59 9.82
CA THR A 138 -9.39 -16.69 8.88
C THR A 138 -8.81 -16.29 7.52
N ILE A 139 -8.49 -17.28 6.70
CA ILE A 139 -8.09 -17.06 5.30
C ILE A 139 -9.18 -16.31 4.51
N ALA A 140 -10.45 -16.50 4.85
CA ALA A 140 -11.55 -15.77 4.20
C ALA A 140 -11.47 -14.26 4.48
N GLU A 141 -11.14 -13.87 5.70
CA GLU A 141 -10.92 -12.46 6.06
C GLU A 141 -9.68 -11.89 5.38
N ASP A 142 -8.62 -12.69 5.22
CA ASP A 142 -7.43 -12.30 4.46
C ASP A 142 -7.73 -12.06 2.97
N MET A 143 -8.55 -12.93 2.37
CA MET A 143 -9.03 -12.75 0.99
C MET A 143 -9.89 -11.50 0.84
N GLN A 144 -10.67 -11.13 1.87
CA GLN A 144 -11.42 -9.87 1.88
C GLN A 144 -10.47 -8.67 1.94
N ARG A 145 -9.42 -8.72 2.76
CA ARG A 145 -8.40 -7.67 2.83
C ARG A 145 -7.65 -7.52 1.52
N LEU A 146 -7.28 -8.63 0.87
CA LEU A 146 -6.69 -8.60 -0.47
C LEU A 146 -7.63 -7.91 -1.47
N THR A 147 -8.93 -8.20 -1.41
CA THR A 147 -9.94 -7.55 -2.26
C THR A 147 -9.97 -6.03 -2.01
N ASN A 148 -9.96 -5.60 -0.75
CA ASN A 148 -9.91 -4.18 -0.40
C ASN A 148 -8.62 -3.51 -0.91
N THR A 149 -7.46 -4.15 -0.71
CA THR A 149 -6.16 -3.66 -1.23
C THR A 149 -6.18 -3.52 -2.74
N LYS A 150 -6.75 -4.49 -3.48
CA LYS A 150 -6.89 -4.39 -4.94
C LYS A 150 -7.80 -3.23 -5.37
N VAL A 151 -8.88 -2.98 -4.64
CA VAL A 151 -9.77 -1.82 -4.88
C VAL A 151 -9.01 -0.51 -4.66
N GLU A 152 -8.23 -0.42 -3.58
CA GLU A 152 -7.38 0.74 -3.29
C GLU A 152 -6.33 0.95 -4.39
N MET A 153 -5.66 -0.12 -4.86
CA MET A 153 -4.74 -0.08 -6.00
C MET A 153 -5.40 0.47 -7.28
N LEU A 154 -6.62 0.02 -7.59
CA LEU A 154 -7.38 0.48 -8.75
C LEU A 154 -7.79 1.95 -8.65
N SER A 155 -7.80 2.55 -7.45
CA SER A 155 -8.04 4.00 -7.31
C SER A 155 -6.89 4.83 -7.89
N PHE A 156 -5.66 4.32 -7.85
CA PHE A 156 -4.43 4.95 -8.35
C PHE A 156 -4.01 4.47 -9.74
N SER A 157 -4.41 3.27 -10.15
CA SER A 157 -3.99 2.66 -11.42
C SER A 157 -5.18 2.20 -12.25
N ASP A 158 -5.02 2.38 -13.58
CA ASP A 158 -5.78 1.70 -14.62
C ASP A 158 -5.94 0.19 -14.36
N TYR A 159 -4.87 -0.47 -13.87
CA TYR A 159 -4.66 -1.92 -13.94
C TYR A 159 -3.98 -2.49 -12.69
N LEU A 160 -4.28 -3.76 -12.40
CA LEU A 160 -3.53 -4.61 -11.48
C LEU A 160 -2.53 -5.43 -12.30
N PRO A 161 -1.22 -5.36 -12.01
CA PRO A 161 -0.25 -6.24 -12.66
C PRO A 161 -0.58 -7.70 -12.33
N LEU A 162 -0.76 -8.52 -13.35
CA LEU A 162 -1.00 -9.96 -13.20
C LEU A 162 -0.03 -10.70 -14.14
N SER A 163 0.71 -11.65 -13.59
CA SER A 163 1.57 -12.51 -14.40
C SER A 163 0.70 -13.39 -15.30
N ASP A 164 1.08 -13.49 -16.57
CA ASP A 164 0.41 -14.39 -17.52
C ASP A 164 0.45 -15.85 -17.08
N ASP A 165 1.52 -16.25 -16.36
CA ASP A 165 1.69 -17.60 -15.83
C ASP A 165 0.82 -17.86 -14.58
N LEU A 166 0.41 -16.80 -13.88
CA LEU A 166 -0.35 -16.91 -12.62
C LEU A 166 -1.83 -16.60 -12.79
N LYS A 167 -2.25 -16.09 -13.95
CA LYS A 167 -3.63 -15.62 -14.17
C LYS A 167 -4.68 -16.73 -14.01
N GLU A 168 -4.32 -17.97 -14.27
CA GLU A 168 -5.23 -19.12 -14.11
C GLU A 168 -5.56 -19.44 -12.65
N PHE A 169 -4.70 -19.04 -11.71
CA PHE A 169 -4.91 -19.24 -10.28
C PHE A 169 -5.73 -18.10 -9.65
N VAL A 170 -6.04 -17.04 -10.40
CA VAL A 170 -6.82 -15.92 -9.87
C VAL A 170 -8.29 -16.33 -9.82
N MET A 171 -8.84 -16.30 -8.60
CA MET A 171 -10.26 -16.47 -8.36
C MET A 171 -10.94 -15.12 -8.22
N TYR A 172 -12.11 -15.00 -8.84
CA TYR A 172 -13.00 -13.85 -8.68
C TYR A 172 -14.26 -14.28 -7.92
N PRO A 173 -14.82 -13.41 -7.06
CA PRO A 173 -16.08 -13.70 -6.40
C PRO A 173 -17.23 -13.87 -7.41
N GLU A 174 -18.24 -14.64 -7.02
CA GLU A 174 -19.47 -14.75 -7.80
C GLU A 174 -20.16 -13.40 -7.91
N LYS A 175 -20.70 -13.10 -9.10
CA LYS A 175 -21.35 -11.81 -9.35
C LYS A 175 -22.79 -11.80 -8.88
N ASP A 176 -23.13 -10.91 -7.94
CA ASP A 176 -24.49 -10.71 -7.44
C ASP A 176 -24.94 -9.24 -7.49
N THR A 177 -26.15 -8.96 -7.03
CA THR A 177 -26.70 -7.60 -6.95
C THR A 177 -26.70 -7.04 -5.53
N LEU A 178 -25.94 -7.64 -4.61
CA LEU A 178 -25.88 -7.26 -3.19
C LEU A 178 -27.29 -7.13 -2.53
N GLY A 179 -28.23 -7.97 -2.96
CA GLY A 179 -29.62 -7.96 -2.50
C GLY A 179 -30.54 -6.93 -3.19
N LEU A 180 -30.07 -6.22 -4.20
CA LEU A 180 -30.87 -5.27 -4.99
C LEU A 180 -31.48 -5.95 -6.23
N ASP A 181 -32.52 -5.35 -6.82
CA ASP A 181 -33.10 -5.82 -8.09
C ASP A 181 -32.11 -5.63 -9.25
N HIS A 182 -31.56 -4.41 -9.36
CA HIS A 182 -30.60 -4.03 -10.39
C HIS A 182 -29.56 -3.06 -9.84
N ILE A 183 -28.32 -3.19 -10.32
CA ILE A 183 -27.25 -2.21 -10.12
C ILE A 183 -26.88 -1.63 -11.48
N TYR A 184 -26.89 -0.30 -11.60
CA TYR A 184 -26.55 0.38 -12.84
C TYR A 184 -25.27 1.21 -12.69
N MET A 185 -24.38 1.08 -13.67
CA MET A 185 -23.24 1.95 -13.85
C MET A 185 -23.51 2.88 -15.03
N ILE A 186 -23.76 4.15 -14.73
CA ILE A 186 -24.01 5.18 -15.72
C ILE A 186 -22.72 5.95 -15.97
N ASN A 187 -22.18 5.91 -17.19
CA ASN A 187 -20.96 6.64 -17.51
C ASN A 187 -20.93 7.15 -18.95
N LEU A 188 -20.34 8.33 -19.11
CA LEU A 188 -20.14 8.96 -20.41
C LEU A 188 -19.17 8.13 -21.27
N LEU A 189 -19.52 7.86 -22.53
CA LEU A 189 -18.66 7.16 -23.49
C LEU A 189 -17.29 7.83 -23.65
N ARG A 190 -17.24 9.16 -23.61
CA ARG A 190 -15.98 9.94 -23.64
C ARG A 190 -15.07 9.78 -22.43
N ARG A 191 -15.47 9.04 -21.39
CA ARG A 191 -14.65 8.73 -20.20
C ARG A 191 -14.31 7.23 -20.13
N PRO A 192 -13.56 6.68 -21.11
CA PRO A 192 -13.33 5.24 -21.22
C PRO A 192 -12.46 4.69 -20.08
N LYS A 193 -11.49 5.45 -19.56
CA LYS A 193 -10.65 5.03 -18.41
C LYS A 193 -11.49 4.77 -17.17
N ARG A 194 -12.39 5.70 -16.82
CA ARG A 194 -13.32 5.55 -15.70
C ARG A 194 -14.23 4.33 -15.90
N ARG A 195 -14.71 4.10 -17.12
CA ARG A 195 -15.54 2.92 -17.46
C ARG A 195 -14.78 1.62 -17.20
N LYS A 196 -13.57 1.50 -17.74
CA LYS A 196 -12.71 0.32 -17.59
C LYS A 196 -12.35 0.07 -16.13
N ARG A 197 -12.02 1.11 -15.37
CA ARG A 197 -11.73 1.02 -13.94
C ARG A 197 -12.95 0.51 -13.15
N MET A 198 -14.14 1.05 -13.40
CA MET A 198 -15.36 0.57 -12.73
C MET A 198 -15.70 -0.88 -13.08
N GLN A 199 -15.53 -1.29 -14.35
CA GLN A 199 -15.71 -2.69 -14.75
C GLN A 199 -14.78 -3.62 -13.96
N ARG A 200 -13.50 -3.24 -13.81
CA ARG A 200 -12.52 -3.97 -13.01
C ARG A 200 -12.90 -4.03 -11.54
N LEU A 201 -13.35 -2.91 -10.97
CA LEU A 201 -13.85 -2.88 -9.59
C LEU A 201 -15.03 -3.84 -9.40
N PHE A 202 -15.98 -3.91 -10.34
CA PHE A 202 -17.08 -4.86 -10.27
C PHE A 202 -16.65 -6.32 -10.43
N GLU A 203 -15.58 -6.59 -11.19
CA GLU A 203 -15.00 -7.93 -11.27
C GLU A 203 -14.34 -8.33 -9.96
N GLU A 204 -13.50 -7.48 -9.36
CA GLU A 204 -12.85 -7.76 -8.07
C GLU A 204 -13.86 -7.86 -6.91
N LEU A 205 -14.94 -7.07 -6.94
CA LEU A 205 -15.97 -7.03 -5.89
C LEU A 205 -17.11 -8.04 -6.07
N GLY A 206 -17.21 -8.71 -7.23
CA GLY A 206 -18.33 -9.62 -7.50
C GLY A 206 -19.65 -8.89 -7.68
N ILE A 207 -19.64 -7.70 -8.28
CA ILE A 207 -20.85 -6.91 -8.50
C ILE A 207 -21.37 -7.12 -9.92
N ARG A 208 -22.62 -7.57 -10.03
CA ARG A 208 -23.39 -7.65 -11.27
C ARG A 208 -24.05 -6.31 -11.54
N ALA A 209 -23.35 -5.45 -12.28
CA ALA A 209 -23.87 -4.17 -12.73
C ALA A 209 -24.14 -4.12 -14.25
N GLU A 210 -25.24 -3.49 -14.62
CA GLU A 210 -25.57 -3.14 -16.00
C GLU A 210 -24.95 -1.80 -16.38
N ILE A 211 -24.29 -1.74 -17.53
CA ILE A 211 -23.60 -0.52 -17.95
C ILE A 211 -24.48 0.26 -18.92
N ILE A 212 -24.85 1.47 -18.51
CA ILE A 212 -25.69 2.38 -19.28
C ILE A 212 -24.85 3.56 -19.76
N ASP A 213 -25.00 3.90 -21.04
CA ASP A 213 -24.35 5.07 -21.63
C ASP A 213 -25.04 6.34 -21.13
N ALA A 214 -24.26 7.19 -20.46
CA ALA A 214 -24.77 8.48 -20.02
C ALA A 214 -24.95 9.43 -21.21
N VAL A 215 -26.01 10.23 -21.18
CA VAL A 215 -26.23 11.31 -22.14
C VAL A 215 -25.16 12.39 -21.97
N ASP A 216 -24.50 12.74 -23.07
CA ASP A 216 -23.48 13.78 -23.07
C ASP A 216 -24.12 15.16 -23.24
N GLY A 217 -24.14 15.95 -22.17
CA GLY A 217 -24.67 17.33 -22.19
C GLY A 217 -23.99 18.28 -23.19
N ARG A 218 -22.84 17.93 -23.77
CA ARG A 218 -22.23 18.69 -24.87
C ARG A 218 -22.93 18.47 -26.21
N ASN A 219 -23.65 17.36 -26.34
CA ASN A 219 -24.36 16.95 -27.56
C ASN A 219 -25.86 17.26 -27.48
N LEU A 220 -26.34 17.82 -26.36
CA LEU A 220 -27.73 18.26 -26.21
C LEU A 220 -27.97 19.54 -27.03
N HIS A 221 -28.99 19.51 -27.88
CA HIS A 221 -29.45 20.69 -28.59
C HIS A 221 -30.21 21.63 -27.63
N LYS A 222 -30.40 22.91 -27.99
CA LYS A 222 -31.01 23.92 -27.10
C LYS A 222 -32.46 23.60 -26.68
N GLU A 223 -33.12 22.68 -27.36
CA GLU A 223 -34.49 22.23 -27.04
C GLU A 223 -34.51 21.10 -25.99
N GLU A 224 -33.35 20.56 -25.62
CA GLU A 224 -33.17 19.43 -24.69
C GLU A 224 -32.35 19.83 -23.43
N LYS A 225 -32.12 21.13 -23.22
CA LYS A 225 -31.47 21.70 -22.03
C LYS A 225 -32.49 22.30 -21.09
#